data_AF-A0A7C2RQK3-F1
#
_entry.id   AF-A0A7C2RQK3-F1
#
_cell.length_a   1.000
_cell.length_b   1.000
_cell.length_c   1.000
_cell.angle_alpha   90.00
_cell.angle_beta   90.00
_cell.angle_gamma   90.00
#
_symmetry.space_group_name_H-M   'P 1'
#
loop_
_entity.id
_entity.type
_entity.pdbx_description
1 polymer ?
#
loop_
_entity_poly.entity_id
_entity_poly.type
_entity_poly.pdbx_seq_one_letter_code
_entity_poly.pdbx_strand_id
1 'polypeptide(L)'
;MAESKRSLIEDQEREALRAQHQVRPLTEPEDGCGLPWLPDGVYGYTCAVGQRDAPLFSKRIEQGFEVHKRLDGSVHLVGYVSPEDASQMNTVEESARIHLFPDPHEGANTLVSVPLSRVLRHKEHSQRMESGLELELVSED
;
A
#
# COMPACT_ATOMS: atom_id res chain seq x y z
N MET A 1 12.17 23.50 6.73
CA MET A 1 10.79 23.77 7.22
C MET A 1 9.72 23.22 6.28
N ALA A 2 9.93 23.15 4.96
CA ALA A 2 8.97 22.53 4.04
C ALA A 2 8.85 21.01 4.22
N GLU A 3 9.96 20.30 4.44
CA GLU A 3 9.99 18.83 4.59
C GLU A 3 9.21 18.35 5.83
N SER A 4 9.38 18.99 7.00
CA SER A 4 8.63 18.63 8.22
C SER A 4 7.12 18.83 8.09
N LYS A 5 6.68 19.85 7.34
CA LYS A 5 5.24 20.10 7.14
C LYS A 5 4.62 19.07 6.20
N ARG A 6 5.40 18.55 5.25
CA ARG A 6 4.96 17.56 4.27
C ARG A 6 4.78 16.18 4.93
N SER A 7 5.76 15.75 5.73
CA SER A 7 5.66 14.53 6.54
C SER A 7 4.45 14.53 7.46
N LEU A 8 4.12 15.66 8.10
CA LEU A 8 2.92 15.79 8.92
C LEU A 8 1.60 15.63 8.14
N ILE A 9 1.56 16.03 6.87
CA ILE A 9 0.38 15.86 6.02
C ILE A 9 0.26 14.40 5.60
N GLU A 10 1.37 13.78 5.21
CA GLU A 10 1.44 12.37 4.81
C GLU A 10 0.97 11.43 5.93
N ASP A 11 1.41 11.68 7.17
CA ASP A 11 0.95 10.96 8.35
C ASP A 11 -0.57 11.13 8.59
N GLN A 12 -1.10 12.34 8.39
CA GLN A 12 -2.55 12.60 8.52
C GLN A 12 -3.37 11.91 7.43
N GLU A 13 -2.89 11.88 6.19
CA GLU A 13 -3.58 11.19 5.08
C GLU A 13 -3.62 9.68 5.33
N ARG A 14 -2.51 9.09 5.79
CA ARG A 14 -2.45 7.68 6.17
C ARG A 14 -3.34 7.39 7.37
N GLU A 15 -3.36 8.25 8.38
CA GLU A 15 -4.23 8.08 9.55
C GLU A 15 -5.71 8.17 9.19
N ALA A 16 -6.10 9.10 8.31
CA ALA A 16 -7.45 9.19 7.78
C ALA A 16 -7.83 7.92 6.99
N LEU A 17 -6.93 7.39 6.17
CA LEU A 17 -7.16 6.15 5.42
C LEU A 17 -7.27 4.93 6.35
N ARG A 18 -6.44 4.84 7.39
CA ARG A 18 -6.53 3.79 8.43
C ARG A 18 -7.88 3.84 9.14
N ALA A 19 -8.35 5.04 9.51
CA ALA A 19 -9.66 5.23 10.12
C ALA A 19 -10.79 4.82 9.16
N GLN A 20 -10.72 5.21 7.88
CA GLN A 20 -11.67 4.81 6.84
C GLN A 20 -11.71 3.29 6.64
N HIS A 21 -10.55 2.63 6.67
CA HIS A 21 -10.43 1.17 6.52
C HIS A 21 -10.77 0.41 7.80
N GLN A 22 -10.95 1.12 8.92
CA GLN A 22 -11.19 0.57 10.26
C GLN A 22 -10.09 -0.40 10.70
N VAL A 23 -8.83 -0.04 10.43
CA VAL A 23 -7.66 -0.83 10.79
C VAL A 23 -6.92 -0.26 12.00
N ARG A 24 -6.44 -1.15 12.87
CA ARG A 24 -5.52 -0.82 13.98
C ARG A 24 -4.10 -1.30 13.68
N PRO A 25 -3.06 -0.73 14.32
CA PRO A 25 -1.72 -1.29 14.16
C PRO A 25 -1.65 -2.72 14.70
N LEU A 26 -0.67 -3.49 14.20
CA LEU A 26 -0.29 -4.77 14.79
C LEU A 26 0.17 -4.58 16.24
N THR A 27 -0.16 -5.56 17.06
CA THR A 27 0.37 -5.74 18.41
C THR A 27 1.70 -6.50 18.36
N GLU A 28 2.46 -6.47 19.44
CA GLU A 28 3.73 -7.23 19.55
C GLU A 28 3.63 -8.73 19.19
N PRO A 29 2.62 -9.50 19.62
CA PRO A 29 2.51 -10.91 19.21
C PRO A 29 2.12 -11.11 17.74
N GLU A 30 1.60 -10.08 17.08
CA GLU A 30 1.24 -10.10 15.66
C GLU A 30 2.41 -9.66 14.76
N ASP A 31 3.46 -9.06 15.33
CA ASP A 31 4.63 -8.58 14.61
C ASP A 31 5.41 -9.74 13.98
N GLY A 32 5.63 -9.65 12.67
CA GLY A 32 6.28 -10.69 11.88
C GLY A 32 5.36 -11.86 11.50
N CYS A 33 4.09 -11.85 11.89
CA CYS A 33 3.14 -12.86 11.43
C CYS A 33 2.79 -12.68 9.95
N GLY A 34 2.62 -13.81 9.27
CA GLY A 34 2.14 -13.83 7.89
C GLY A 34 0.71 -13.29 7.78
N LEU A 35 0.44 -12.53 6.73
CA LEU A 35 -0.86 -11.93 6.43
C LEU A 35 -2.10 -12.87 6.57
N PRO A 36 -2.05 -14.16 6.17
CA PRO A 36 -3.19 -15.07 6.36
C PRO A 36 -3.53 -15.33 7.83
N TRP A 37 -2.55 -15.25 8.73
CA TRP A 37 -2.67 -15.61 10.15
C TRP A 37 -3.08 -14.43 11.05
N LEU A 38 -3.00 -13.22 10.53
CA LEU A 38 -3.38 -12.01 11.25
C LEU A 38 -4.91 -11.89 11.37
N PRO A 39 -5.43 -11.27 12.44
CA PRO A 39 -6.86 -10.96 12.51
C PRO A 39 -7.25 -9.88 11.49
N ASP A 40 -8.53 -9.81 11.18
CA ASP A 40 -9.09 -8.74 10.37
C ASP A 40 -9.09 -7.39 11.11
N GLY A 41 -9.09 -6.29 10.37
CA GLY A 41 -9.06 -4.94 10.94
C GLY A 41 -7.67 -4.52 11.44
N VAL A 42 -6.60 -4.98 10.79
CA VAL A 42 -5.22 -4.61 11.16
C VAL A 42 -4.45 -4.01 9.99
N TYR A 43 -3.43 -3.23 10.29
CA TYR A 43 -2.43 -2.79 9.33
C TYR A 43 -1.01 -3.00 9.86
N GLY A 44 -0.08 -3.21 8.93
CA GLY A 44 1.35 -3.31 9.18
C GLY A 44 2.14 -3.03 7.91
N TYR A 45 3.45 -3.26 7.96
CA TYR A 45 4.37 -2.95 6.87
C TYR A 45 5.07 -4.20 6.35
N THR A 46 5.34 -4.27 5.05
CA THR A 46 6.10 -5.37 4.44
C THR A 46 6.91 -4.91 3.23
N CYS A 47 8.06 -5.54 3.01
CA CYS A 47 8.80 -5.46 1.75
C CYS A 47 8.52 -6.68 0.85
N ALA A 48 7.74 -7.66 1.33
CA ALA A 48 7.49 -8.92 0.62
C ALA A 48 6.14 -8.88 -0.11
N VAL A 49 5.89 -7.80 -0.87
CA VAL A 49 4.60 -7.62 -1.55
C VAL A 49 4.36 -8.77 -2.54
N GLY A 50 3.13 -9.30 -2.56
CA GLY A 50 2.75 -10.39 -3.46
C GLY A 50 3.13 -11.79 -2.97
N GLN A 51 3.86 -11.92 -1.85
CA GLN A 51 4.05 -13.21 -1.20
C GLN A 51 2.80 -13.61 -0.41
N ARG A 52 2.34 -14.85 -0.57
CA ARG A 52 1.11 -15.36 0.08
C ARG A 52 1.19 -15.29 1.61
N ASP A 53 2.36 -15.54 2.18
CA ASP A 53 2.63 -15.51 3.62
C ASP A 53 3.51 -14.33 4.01
N ALA A 54 3.38 -13.20 3.28
CA ALA A 54 4.19 -12.01 3.53
C ALA A 54 4.11 -11.62 5.03
N PRO A 55 5.25 -11.55 5.74
CA PRO A 55 5.26 -11.10 7.12
C PRO A 55 4.90 -9.60 7.16
N LEU A 56 4.01 -9.24 8.07
CA LEU A 56 3.74 -7.83 8.38
C LEU A 56 4.41 -7.44 9.70
N PHE A 57 4.94 -6.23 9.74
CA PHE A 57 5.61 -5.67 10.91
C PHE A 57 4.84 -4.45 11.41
N SER A 58 4.80 -4.25 12.72
CA SER A 58 4.13 -3.12 13.37
C SER A 58 4.83 -1.79 13.10
N LYS A 59 6.15 -1.85 12.85
CA LYS A 59 7.00 -0.68 12.59
C LYS A 59 7.21 -0.50 11.10
N ARG A 60 7.27 0.78 10.70
CA ARG A 60 7.60 1.16 9.35
C ARG A 60 8.98 0.62 8.96
N ILE A 61 9.03 0.00 7.78
CA ILE A 61 10.27 -0.50 7.19
C ILE A 61 10.67 0.48 6.09
N GLU A 62 11.97 0.76 5.96
CA GLU A 62 12.48 1.56 4.86
C GLU A 62 12.12 0.89 3.53
N GLN A 63 11.46 1.63 2.63
CA GLN A 63 10.90 1.13 1.36
C GLN A 63 9.83 0.02 1.54
N GLY A 64 9.31 -0.16 2.76
CA GLY A 64 8.21 -1.08 3.03
C GLY A 64 6.87 -0.47 2.69
N PHE A 65 6.00 -1.27 2.08
CA PHE A 65 4.62 -0.88 1.82
C PHE A 65 3.76 -1.10 3.05
N GLU A 66 2.80 -0.22 3.27
CA GLU A 66 1.76 -0.42 4.27
C GLU A 66 0.66 -1.31 3.68
N VAL A 67 0.19 -2.27 4.46
CA VAL A 67 -0.83 -3.25 4.07
C VAL A 67 -1.96 -3.20 5.08
N HIS A 68 -3.20 -3.07 4.60
CA HIS A 68 -4.43 -3.09 5.38
C HIS A 68 -5.15 -4.43 5.17
N LYS A 69 -5.37 -5.19 6.24
CA LYS A 69 -6.35 -6.29 6.25
C LYS A 69 -7.63 -5.75 6.87
N ARG A 70 -8.64 -5.48 6.05
CA ARG A 70 -9.89 -4.86 6.48
C ARG A 70 -10.78 -5.85 7.25
N LEU A 71 -11.85 -5.36 7.87
CA LEU A 71 -12.79 -6.16 8.66
C LEU A 71 -13.52 -7.23 7.84
N ASP A 72 -13.66 -7.04 6.53
CA ASP A 72 -14.23 -8.03 5.60
C ASP A 72 -13.21 -9.06 5.09
N GLY A 73 -11.95 -8.98 5.57
CA GLY A 73 -10.84 -9.85 5.16
C GLY A 73 -10.15 -9.42 3.87
N SER A 74 -10.66 -8.42 3.15
CA SER A 74 -9.96 -7.87 1.98
C SER A 74 -8.63 -7.23 2.37
N VAL A 75 -7.62 -7.51 1.56
CA VAL A 75 -6.28 -6.98 1.75
C VAL A 75 -6.04 -5.86 0.74
N HIS A 76 -5.58 -4.73 1.24
CA HIS A 76 -5.24 -3.57 0.44
C HIS A 76 -3.78 -3.19 0.65
N LEU A 77 -3.11 -2.84 -0.44
CA LEU A 77 -1.78 -2.26 -0.45
C LEU A 77 -1.90 -0.73 -0.49
N VAL A 78 -1.17 -0.04 0.37
CA VAL A 78 -1.23 1.42 0.50
C VAL A 78 0.09 2.05 0.10
N GLY A 79 0.01 3.03 -0.78
CA GLY A 79 1.17 3.76 -1.29
C GLY A 79 0.77 4.99 -2.08
N TYR A 80 1.74 5.61 -2.72
CA TYR A 80 1.59 6.81 -3.52
C TYR A 80 1.75 6.49 -5.00
N VAL A 81 0.90 7.09 -5.81
CA VAL A 81 0.97 7.03 -7.28
C VAL A 81 0.93 8.44 -7.88
N SER A 82 1.23 8.55 -9.17
CA SER A 82 1.03 9.80 -9.90
C SER A 82 -0.46 10.13 -9.99
N PRO A 83 -0.85 11.42 -10.09
CA PRO A 83 -2.26 11.78 -10.28
C PRO A 83 -2.85 11.19 -11.57
N GLU A 84 -2.00 10.95 -12.58
CA GLU A 84 -2.37 10.26 -13.82
C GLU A 84 -2.70 8.78 -13.55
N ASP A 85 -1.82 8.07 -12.83
CA ASP A 85 -2.04 6.68 -12.44
C ASP A 85 -3.28 6.55 -11.54
N ALA A 86 -3.47 7.46 -10.57
CA ALA A 86 -4.66 7.49 -9.73
C ALA A 86 -5.94 7.66 -10.54
N SER A 87 -5.90 8.50 -11.59
CA SER A 87 -7.04 8.68 -12.50
C SER A 87 -7.29 7.40 -13.30
N GLN A 88 -6.23 6.80 -13.84
CA GLN A 88 -6.32 5.55 -14.60
C GLN A 88 -6.94 4.43 -13.78
N MET A 89 -6.56 4.26 -12.50
CA MET A 89 -7.13 3.24 -11.61
C MET A 89 -8.66 3.29 -11.50
N ASN A 90 -9.26 4.47 -11.63
CA ASN A 90 -10.69 4.71 -11.52
C ASN A 90 -11.44 4.55 -12.86
N THR A 91 -10.73 4.58 -13.99
CA THR A 91 -11.31 4.55 -15.33
C THR A 91 -11.01 3.25 -16.09
N VAL A 92 -10.45 2.23 -15.45
CA VAL A 92 -10.02 0.99 -16.10
C VAL A 92 -11.21 0.19 -16.62
N GLU A 93 -11.32 0.00 -17.93
CA GLU A 93 -12.30 -0.90 -18.56
C GLU A 93 -11.80 -2.36 -18.70
N GLU A 94 -10.48 -2.58 -18.78
CA GLU A 94 -9.90 -3.94 -18.90
C GLU A 94 -8.70 -4.16 -17.97
N SER A 95 -7.62 -3.38 -18.14
CA SER A 95 -6.46 -3.40 -17.26
C SER A 95 -5.67 -2.09 -17.29
N ALA A 96 -4.97 -1.76 -16.21
CA ALA A 96 -4.08 -0.60 -16.14
C ALA A 96 -2.77 -0.95 -15.44
N ARG A 97 -1.70 -0.26 -15.84
CA ARG A 97 -0.39 -0.37 -15.20
C ARG A 97 -0.10 0.89 -14.42
N ILE A 98 0.17 0.74 -13.13
CA ILE A 98 0.49 1.86 -12.23
C ILE A 98 1.83 1.64 -11.56
N HIS A 99 2.46 2.73 -11.13
CA HIS A 99 3.69 2.69 -10.34
C HIS A 99 3.38 3.14 -8.91
N LEU A 100 3.42 2.18 -7.99
CA LEU A 100 3.13 2.41 -6.58
C LEU A 100 4.43 2.58 -5.78
N PHE A 101 4.50 3.65 -4.99
CA PHE A 101 5.63 3.95 -4.12
C PHE A 101 5.24 3.88 -2.64
N PRO A 102 6.11 3.38 -1.75
CA PRO A 102 5.82 3.32 -0.31
C PRO A 102 5.81 4.72 0.34
N ASP A 103 6.54 5.65 -0.26
CA ASP A 103 6.71 7.04 0.15
C ASP A 103 6.35 7.97 -1.01
N PRO A 104 5.91 9.21 -0.75
CA PRO A 104 5.71 10.19 -1.80
C PRO A 104 7.07 10.59 -2.39
N HIS A 105 7.09 10.81 -3.69
CA HIS A 105 8.28 11.25 -4.43
C HIS A 105 7.90 12.30 -5.48
N GLU A 106 8.89 12.75 -6.26
CA GLU A 106 8.63 13.68 -7.36
C GLU A 106 7.79 12.97 -8.43
N GLY A 107 6.53 13.39 -8.60
CA GLY A 107 5.60 12.79 -9.57
C GLY A 107 4.58 11.82 -8.99
N ALA A 108 4.83 11.14 -7.86
CA ALA A 108 3.77 10.43 -7.10
C ALA A 108 3.59 11.00 -5.69
N ASN A 109 2.46 11.68 -5.52
CA ASN A 109 2.05 12.30 -4.26
C ASN A 109 0.58 12.02 -3.93
N THR A 110 -0.09 11.19 -4.72
CA THR A 110 -1.49 10.84 -4.50
C THR A 110 -1.54 9.53 -3.74
N LEU A 111 -1.98 9.57 -2.47
CA LEU A 111 -2.17 8.37 -1.66
C LEU A 111 -3.33 7.54 -2.23
N VAL A 112 -3.09 6.25 -2.45
CA VAL A 112 -4.10 5.30 -2.93
C VAL A 112 -4.10 4.04 -2.08
N SER A 113 -5.23 3.35 -2.14
CA SER A 113 -5.37 2.00 -1.59
C SER A 113 -5.74 1.05 -2.73
N VAL A 114 -4.91 0.04 -2.96
CA VAL A 114 -5.06 -0.93 -4.04
C VAL A 114 -5.52 -2.27 -3.43
N PRO A 115 -6.75 -2.73 -3.71
CA PRO A 115 -7.17 -4.07 -3.33
C PRO A 115 -6.26 -5.12 -3.99
N LEU A 116 -5.67 -6.03 -3.22
CA LEU A 116 -4.81 -7.08 -3.78
C LEU A 116 -5.58 -8.03 -4.72
N SER A 117 -6.90 -8.12 -4.59
CA SER A 117 -7.77 -8.84 -5.53
C SER A 117 -7.73 -8.27 -6.94
N ARG A 118 -7.43 -6.97 -7.11
CA ARG A 118 -7.30 -6.32 -8.42
C ARG A 118 -5.93 -6.52 -9.05
N VAL A 119 -4.93 -6.97 -8.28
CA VAL A 119 -3.54 -7.11 -8.77
C VAL A 119 -3.41 -8.42 -9.55
N LEU A 120 -3.35 -8.33 -10.88
CA LEU A 120 -3.06 -9.49 -11.73
C LEU A 120 -1.60 -9.90 -11.65
N ARG A 121 -0.72 -8.91 -11.76
CA ARG A 121 0.73 -9.07 -11.79
C ARG A 121 1.38 -7.92 -11.09
N HIS A 122 2.51 -8.20 -10.46
CA HIS A 122 3.38 -7.18 -9.89
C HIS A 122 4.81 -7.44 -10.34
N LYS A 123 5.59 -6.37 -10.47
CA LYS A 123 7.01 -6.43 -10.75
C LYS A 123 7.74 -5.44 -9.86
N GLU A 124 8.63 -5.96 -9.04
CA GLU A 124 9.51 -5.15 -8.20
C GLU A 124 10.65 -4.60 -9.05
N HIS A 125 10.77 -3.27 -9.11
CA HIS A 125 11.92 -2.62 -9.73
C HIS A 125 13.05 -2.50 -8.69
N SER A 126 14.23 -3.04 -9.03
CA SER A 126 15.42 -2.95 -8.18
C SER A 126 15.82 -1.48 -7.96
N GLN A 127 16.40 -1.17 -6.79
CA GLN A 127 16.83 0.15 -6.29
C GLN A 127 17.62 1.05 -7.26
N ARG A 128 18.04 0.55 -8.43
CA ARG A 128 18.71 1.34 -9.48
C ARG A 128 17.76 2.13 -10.38
N MET A 129 16.45 1.85 -10.36
CA MET A 129 15.45 2.43 -11.26
C MET A 129 14.21 2.90 -10.47
N GLU A 130 14.44 3.69 -9.42
CA GLU A 130 13.41 4.26 -8.53
C GLU A 130 12.61 3.17 -7.78
N SER A 131 12.76 3.09 -6.45
CA SER A 131 12.15 2.02 -5.63
C SER A 131 10.62 2.09 -5.60
N GLY A 132 9.98 1.53 -6.63
CA GLY A 132 8.54 1.43 -6.79
C GLY A 132 8.12 0.03 -7.25
N LEU A 133 6.83 -0.24 -7.08
CA LEU A 133 6.19 -1.48 -7.49
C LEU A 133 5.32 -1.20 -8.71
N GLU A 134 5.64 -1.82 -9.84
CA GLU A 134 4.75 -1.81 -11.01
C GLU A 134 3.63 -2.83 -10.75
N LEU A 135 2.39 -2.37 -10.83
CA LEU A 135 1.19 -3.19 -10.64
C LEU A 135 0.35 -3.18 -11.90
N GLU A 136 -0.01 -4.36 -12.39
CA GLU A 136 -1.03 -4.54 -13.41
C GLU A 136 -2.37 -4.83 -12.71
N LEU A 137 -3.29 -3.88 -12.81
CA LEU A 137 -4.59 -3.91 -12.17
C LEU A 137 -5.69 -4.28 -13.17
N VAL A 138 -6.72 -4.99 -12.72
CA VAL A 138 -7.99 -5.15 -13.43
C VAL A 138 -9.07 -4.21 -12.92
N SER A 139 -10.12 -4.07 -13.71
CA SER A 139 -11.38 -3.43 -13.34
C SER A 139 -11.99 -4.07 -12.09
N GLU A 140 -12.72 -3.27 -11.31
CA GLU A 140 -13.61 -3.79 -10.28
C GLU A 140 -14.84 -4.40 -10.98
N ASP A 141 -15.13 -5.67 -10.69
CA ASP A 141 -16.33 -6.39 -11.16
C ASP A 141 -17.60 -5.84 -10.49
#